data_AF-A0A534Q913-F1
#
_entry.id   AF-A0A534Q913-F1
#
_cell.length_a   1.000
_cell.length_b   1.000
_cell.length_c   1.000
_cell.angle_alpha   90.00
_cell.angle_beta   90.00
_cell.angle_gamma   90.00
#
_symmetry.space_group_name_H-M   'P 1'
#
loop_
_entity.id
_entity.type
_entity.pdbx_description
1 polymer ?
#
loop_
_entity_poly.entity_id
_entity_poly.type
_entity_poly.pdbx_seq_one_letter_code
_entity_poly.pdbx_strand_id
1 'polypeptide(L)'
;MPARLHGPPRSRESGRVRLDVHGHPLHSRALSIGLFQRDDGRLDVEGSVLDLRKRGFVPVGGDLQASGIIHDMRLRAVVDPQTLRLETIAAEQPTVAFEASPATGGESCRDPVARVGDLARTTLDAGFNRRLSDGIGGPRGCSHILTLARLLGSTVVWALERDRAVHGVHAGRRPGERIFRRDIIVDAYEQAAGTLALVAQQGDLHLAPAPPVGPALDRLAGYDEIRVLAEVDFPSRTVSRLQLAERRRDATTTVEPPWRDDPELAARLAGLPLGPGSAAELLRRLDAASPHPPLQDALLMLAPTLVQCLAALADRLVAAGANRSLAGLGGLPDSCYMWRRDGALARGRGG
;
A
#
# COMPACT_ATOMS: atom_id res chain seq x y z
N MET A 1 -25.93 20.90 -46.24
CA MET A 1 -26.07 21.24 -44.81
C MET A 1 -25.12 20.36 -44.00
N PRO A 2 -24.10 20.91 -43.33
CA PRO A 2 -23.16 20.09 -42.58
C PRO A 2 -23.83 19.56 -41.31
N ALA A 3 -23.61 18.26 -41.04
CA ALA A 3 -24.12 17.56 -39.87
C ALA A 3 -23.65 18.27 -38.60
N ARG A 4 -24.61 18.63 -37.72
CA ARG A 4 -24.30 19.10 -36.38
C ARG A 4 -23.66 17.94 -35.63
N LEU A 5 -22.35 17.99 -35.43
CA LEU A 5 -21.67 17.18 -34.43
C LEU A 5 -22.37 17.44 -33.10
N HIS A 6 -23.01 16.42 -32.54
CA HIS A 6 -23.48 16.49 -31.17
C HIS A 6 -22.28 16.85 -30.29
N GLY A 7 -22.35 18.01 -29.63
CA GLY A 7 -21.35 18.38 -28.62
C GLY A 7 -21.22 17.28 -27.57
N PRO A 8 -20.09 17.24 -26.84
CA PRO A 8 -19.87 16.22 -25.81
C PRO A 8 -21.09 16.18 -24.88
N PRO A 9 -21.58 15.00 -24.49
CA PRO A 9 -22.72 14.90 -23.58
C PRO A 9 -22.41 15.77 -22.36
N ARG A 10 -23.36 16.66 -22.02
CA ARG A 10 -23.27 17.49 -20.81
C ARG A 10 -22.86 16.58 -19.66
N SER A 11 -21.75 16.92 -19.02
CA SER A 11 -21.17 16.16 -17.92
C SER A 11 -22.25 15.81 -16.92
N ARG A 12 -22.54 14.51 -16.78
CA ARG A 12 -23.27 14.01 -15.62
C ARG A 12 -22.39 14.33 -14.41
N GLU A 13 -22.73 15.41 -13.70
CA GLU A 13 -22.10 15.83 -12.44
C GLU A 13 -22.41 14.81 -11.34
N SER A 14 -21.83 13.61 -11.42
CA SER A 14 -21.92 12.60 -10.37
C SER A 14 -20.53 12.25 -9.83
N GLY A 15 -20.18 12.85 -8.70
CA GLY A 15 -19.04 12.49 -7.84
C GLY A 15 -17.94 13.55 -7.79
N ARG A 16 -17.90 14.36 -6.72
CA ARG A 16 -16.96 15.49 -6.57
C ARG A 16 -15.49 15.09 -6.31
N VAL A 17 -15.18 13.85 -5.94
CA VAL A 17 -13.78 13.39 -5.87
C VAL A 17 -13.34 12.89 -7.25
N ARG A 18 -13.02 13.84 -8.12
CA ARG A 18 -12.26 13.59 -9.36
C ARG A 18 -10.78 13.61 -8.99
N LEU A 19 -10.05 12.58 -9.40
CA LEU A 19 -8.59 12.51 -9.22
C LEU A 19 -7.90 13.27 -10.36
N ASP A 20 -8.23 14.55 -10.48
CA ASP A 20 -7.65 15.44 -11.49
C ASP A 20 -6.36 16.02 -10.89
N VAL A 21 -5.25 15.28 -11.04
CA VAL A 21 -3.94 15.69 -10.53
C VAL A 21 -3.02 16.10 -11.66
N HIS A 22 -2.41 17.27 -11.48
CA HIS A 22 -1.38 17.79 -12.37
C HIS A 22 -0.05 17.87 -11.62
N GLY A 23 1.04 17.67 -12.34
CA GLY A 23 2.38 17.70 -11.78
C GLY A 23 3.32 16.75 -12.49
N HIS A 24 4.58 16.76 -12.05
CA HIS A 24 5.58 15.82 -12.54
C HIS A 24 5.49 14.50 -11.76
N PRO A 25 5.30 13.35 -12.44
CA PRO A 25 5.16 12.07 -11.74
C PRO A 25 6.48 11.63 -11.10
N LEU A 26 6.43 11.24 -9.82
CA LEU A 26 7.60 10.82 -9.05
C LEU A 26 7.67 9.31 -8.86
N HIS A 27 6.56 8.70 -8.45
CA HIS A 27 6.53 7.31 -8.00
C HIS A 27 5.14 6.70 -8.18
N SER A 28 5.07 5.39 -8.39
CA SER A 28 3.86 4.59 -8.15
C SER A 28 4.19 3.48 -7.18
N ARG A 29 3.34 3.32 -6.17
CA ARG A 29 3.27 2.09 -5.38
C ARG A 29 1.99 1.36 -5.74
N ALA A 30 2.08 0.06 -6.01
CA ALA A 30 0.93 -0.82 -6.13
C ALA A 30 1.04 -1.97 -5.12
N LEU A 31 -0.02 -2.21 -4.35
CA LEU A 31 -0.15 -3.38 -3.49
C LEU A 31 -1.36 -4.19 -3.94
N SER A 32 -1.27 -5.52 -3.84
CA SER A 32 -2.37 -6.44 -4.11
C SER A 32 -2.39 -7.53 -3.05
N ILE A 33 -3.58 -7.89 -2.56
CA ILE A 33 -3.80 -9.04 -1.69
C ILE A 33 -4.95 -9.87 -2.29
N GLY A 34 -4.69 -11.16 -2.55
CA GLY A 34 -5.68 -12.12 -3.03
C GLY A 34 -5.91 -13.24 -2.01
N LEU A 35 -7.17 -13.62 -1.81
CA LEU A 35 -7.56 -14.75 -0.97
C LEU A 35 -8.20 -15.83 -1.84
N PHE A 36 -7.72 -17.07 -1.69
CA PHE A 36 -8.16 -18.23 -2.44
C PHE A 36 -8.49 -19.38 -1.50
N GLN A 37 -9.56 -20.09 -1.80
CA GLN A 37 -9.91 -21.31 -1.09
C GLN A 37 -8.87 -22.40 -1.38
N ARG A 38 -8.32 -23.00 -0.33
CA ARG A 38 -7.40 -24.13 -0.44
C ARG A 38 -8.16 -25.46 -0.37
N ASP A 39 -7.55 -26.54 -0.88
CA ASP A 39 -8.12 -27.89 -0.91
C ASP A 39 -8.34 -28.52 0.47
N ASP A 40 -7.48 -28.20 1.43
CA ASP A 40 -7.54 -28.64 2.83
C ASP A 40 -8.48 -27.80 3.72
N GLY A 41 -9.27 -26.90 3.13
CA GLY A 41 -10.18 -26.02 3.85
C GLY A 41 -9.52 -24.76 4.43
N ARG A 42 -8.20 -24.59 4.31
CA ARG A 42 -7.49 -23.35 4.66
C ARG A 42 -7.62 -22.31 3.54
N LEU A 43 -6.94 -21.18 3.70
CA LEU A 43 -6.84 -20.13 2.69
C LEU A 43 -5.41 -20.02 2.19
N ASP A 44 -5.24 -19.98 0.88
CA ASP A 44 -4.04 -19.43 0.26
C ASP A 44 -4.20 -17.91 0.16
N VAL A 45 -3.24 -17.18 0.72
CA VAL A 45 -3.21 -15.71 0.71
C VAL A 45 -1.94 -15.26 -0.01
N GLU A 46 -2.13 -14.54 -1.10
CA GLU A 46 -1.06 -13.99 -1.91
C GLU A 46 -1.01 -12.48 -1.74
N GLY A 47 0.18 -11.92 -1.55
CA GLY A 47 0.39 -10.49 -1.47
C GLY A 47 1.54 -10.04 -2.37
N SER A 48 1.43 -8.85 -2.94
CA SER A 48 2.53 -8.21 -3.67
C SER A 48 2.59 -6.73 -3.38
N VAL A 49 3.80 -6.16 -3.33
CA VAL A 49 4.05 -4.72 -3.41
C VAL A 49 5.07 -4.44 -4.50
N LEU A 50 4.71 -3.52 -5.40
CA LEU A 50 5.55 -3.03 -6.47
C LEU A 50 5.76 -1.53 -6.34
N ASP A 51 7.02 -1.11 -6.36
CA ASP A 51 7.41 0.30 -6.35
C ASP A 51 8.10 0.65 -7.66
N LEU A 52 7.49 1.56 -8.42
CA LEU A 52 7.99 2.11 -9.68
C LEU A 52 8.46 3.54 -9.48
N ARG A 53 9.77 3.75 -9.56
CA ARG A 53 10.37 5.09 -9.59
C ARG A 53 10.22 5.66 -11.00
N LYS A 54 9.50 6.78 -11.13
CA LYS A 54 9.26 7.45 -12.43
C LYS A 54 10.25 8.58 -12.70
N ARG A 55 10.86 9.13 -11.65
CA ARG A 55 11.84 10.19 -11.75
C ARG A 55 13.19 9.78 -11.16
N GLY A 56 14.23 10.12 -11.91
CA GLY A 56 15.56 10.36 -11.36
C GLY A 56 16.65 9.45 -11.92
N PHE A 57 17.82 10.06 -12.05
CA PHE A 57 19.14 9.49 -11.86
C PHE A 57 19.53 9.93 -10.44
N VAL A 58 19.53 9.01 -9.47
CA VAL A 58 19.70 9.38 -8.06
C VAL A 58 20.87 8.60 -7.47
N PRO A 59 21.86 9.29 -6.87
CA PRO A 59 22.84 8.62 -6.04
C PRO A 59 22.13 8.15 -4.76
N VAL A 60 22.00 6.84 -4.62
CA VAL A 60 21.34 6.20 -3.47
C VAL A 60 22.25 5.09 -2.97
N GLY A 61 22.65 5.16 -1.69
CA GLY A 61 23.48 4.12 -1.07
C GLY A 61 24.83 3.89 -1.76
N GLY A 62 25.43 4.93 -2.34
CA GLY A 62 26.73 4.83 -3.02
C GLY A 62 26.67 4.32 -4.46
N ASP A 63 25.48 4.13 -5.02
CA ASP A 63 25.27 3.72 -6.42
C ASP A 63 24.34 4.69 -7.16
N LEU A 64 24.36 4.64 -8.50
CA LEU A 64 23.53 5.45 -9.38
C LEU A 64 22.30 4.66 -9.82
N GLN A 65 21.14 5.00 -9.27
CA GLN A 65 19.89 4.33 -9.61
C GLN A 65 19.03 5.18 -10.55
N ALA A 66 18.57 4.55 -11.64
CA ALA A 66 17.67 5.16 -12.60
C ALA A 66 16.18 4.96 -12.24
N SER A 67 15.28 5.50 -13.06
CA SER A 67 13.86 5.14 -13.08
C SER A 67 13.68 3.65 -13.40
N GLY A 68 12.63 3.05 -12.85
CA GLY A 68 12.31 1.64 -13.05
C GLY A 68 11.63 1.01 -11.84
N ILE A 69 11.36 -0.29 -11.93
CA ILE A 69 10.88 -1.08 -10.79
C ILE A 69 12.05 -1.19 -9.81
N ILE A 70 11.88 -0.64 -8.60
CA ILE A 70 12.91 -0.65 -7.56
C ILE A 70 12.59 -1.64 -6.43
N HIS A 71 11.32 -2.01 -6.28
CA HIS A 71 10.89 -3.10 -5.41
C HIS A 71 9.81 -3.92 -6.13
N ASP A 72 10.00 -5.23 -6.17
CA ASP A 72 8.95 -6.23 -6.40
C ASP A 72 9.10 -7.21 -5.24
N MET A 73 8.14 -7.19 -4.32
CA MET A 73 8.15 -8.01 -3.12
C MET A 73 6.84 -8.77 -3.05
N ARG A 74 6.91 -10.05 -2.72
CA ARG A 74 5.75 -10.94 -2.68
C ARG A 74 5.69 -11.67 -1.35
N LEU A 75 4.47 -11.95 -0.90
CA LEU A 75 4.18 -12.81 0.23
C LEU A 75 3.25 -13.92 -0.23
N ARG A 76 3.51 -15.14 0.25
CA ARG A 76 2.56 -16.25 0.19
C ARG A 76 2.37 -16.79 1.58
N ALA A 77 1.12 -16.97 1.97
CA ALA A 77 0.73 -17.39 3.30
C ALA A 77 -0.39 -18.41 3.23
N VAL A 78 -0.41 -19.32 4.20
CA VAL A 78 -1.56 -20.17 4.46
C VAL A 78 -2.21 -19.72 5.76
N VAL A 79 -3.52 -19.48 5.75
CA VAL A 79 -4.27 -19.05 6.94
C VAL A 79 -5.37 -20.04 7.24
N ASP A 80 -5.49 -20.44 8.50
CA ASP A 80 -6.68 -21.12 9.00
C ASP A 80 -7.82 -20.10 9.13
N PRO A 81 -8.89 -20.18 8.32
CA PRO A 81 -9.98 -19.22 8.39
C PRO A 81 -10.70 -19.24 9.74
N GLN A 82 -10.78 -20.39 10.42
CA GLN A 82 -11.54 -20.53 11.66
C GLN A 82 -10.82 -19.89 12.84
N THR A 83 -9.52 -20.15 12.97
CA THR A 83 -8.71 -19.66 14.09
C THR A 83 -7.98 -18.34 13.78
N LEU A 84 -8.02 -17.89 12.52
CA LEU A 84 -7.23 -16.79 12.00
C LEU A 84 -5.72 -16.98 12.23
N ARG A 85 -5.26 -18.23 12.30
CA ARG A 85 -3.85 -18.53 12.48
C ARG A 85 -3.12 -18.52 11.15
N LEU A 86 -2.03 -17.75 11.07
CA LEU A 86 -1.07 -17.80 9.98
C LEU A 86 -0.28 -19.10 10.11
N GLU A 87 -0.57 -20.10 9.29
CA GLU A 87 0.07 -21.42 9.37
C GLU A 87 1.49 -21.39 8.83
N THR A 88 1.65 -20.72 7.69
CA THR A 88 2.93 -20.51 7.02
C THR A 88 2.94 -19.12 6.40
N ILE A 89 4.14 -18.59 6.20
CA ILE A 89 4.36 -17.36 5.43
C ILE A 89 5.78 -17.40 4.85
N ALA A 90 5.91 -17.00 3.59
CA ALA A 90 7.16 -16.88 2.89
C ALA A 90 7.18 -15.60 2.07
N ALA A 91 8.39 -15.03 1.90
CA ALA A 91 8.61 -13.84 1.10
C ALA A 91 9.49 -14.16 -0.11
N GLU A 92 9.20 -13.48 -1.22
CA GLU A 92 10.07 -13.40 -2.38
C GLU A 92 10.36 -11.94 -2.69
N GLN A 93 11.55 -11.67 -3.21
CA GLN A 93 11.97 -10.32 -3.59
C GLN A 93 12.59 -10.35 -4.99
N PRO A 94 11.79 -10.52 -6.07
CA PRO A 94 12.33 -10.52 -7.43
C PRO A 94 13.22 -9.31 -7.73
N THR A 95 12.79 -8.12 -7.30
CA THR A 95 13.55 -6.87 -7.50
C THR A 95 13.71 -6.14 -6.17
N VAL A 96 14.92 -5.67 -5.88
CA VAL A 96 15.23 -4.89 -4.68
C VAL A 96 16.04 -3.65 -5.02
N ALA A 97 16.01 -2.65 -4.14
CA ALA A 97 16.81 -1.45 -4.30
C ALA A 97 18.31 -1.69 -4.10
N PHE A 98 18.71 -2.68 -3.29
CA PHE A 98 20.12 -2.94 -3.00
C PHE A 98 20.48 -4.41 -3.14
N GLU A 99 21.24 -4.71 -4.19
CA GLU A 99 21.90 -5.99 -4.41
C GLU A 99 23.25 -6.06 -3.68
N ALA A 100 23.70 -7.28 -3.39
CA ALA A 100 25.02 -7.50 -2.81
C ALA A 100 26.10 -7.00 -3.78
N SER A 101 26.93 -6.06 -3.32
CA SER A 101 27.97 -5.43 -4.12
C SER A 101 29.08 -4.86 -3.23
N PRO A 102 30.23 -4.46 -3.79
CA PRO A 102 31.24 -3.70 -3.03
C PRO A 102 30.69 -2.41 -2.39
N ALA A 103 29.78 -1.70 -3.08
CA ALA A 103 29.16 -0.47 -2.57
C ALA A 103 28.27 -0.72 -1.34
N THR A 104 27.63 -1.89 -1.27
CA THR A 104 26.82 -2.30 -0.11
C THR A 104 27.62 -3.09 0.92
N GLY A 105 28.94 -3.20 0.79
CA GLY A 105 29.77 -4.02 1.67
C GLY A 105 29.40 -5.51 1.66
N GLY A 106 28.83 -5.99 0.55
CA GLY A 106 28.34 -7.36 0.39
C GLY A 106 26.92 -7.61 0.93
N GLU A 107 26.27 -6.60 1.52
CA GLU A 107 24.91 -6.72 2.08
C GLU A 107 23.83 -6.57 0.97
N SER A 108 22.69 -7.22 1.16
CA SER A 108 21.52 -7.12 0.28
C SER A 108 20.22 -6.91 1.05
N CYS A 109 19.24 -6.28 0.40
CA CYS A 109 17.85 -6.26 0.86
C CYS A 109 17.25 -7.66 1.12
N ARG A 110 17.84 -8.74 0.55
CA ARG A 110 17.36 -10.13 0.71
C ARG A 110 17.92 -10.83 1.93
N ASP A 111 18.98 -10.32 2.55
CA ASP A 111 19.63 -10.95 3.71
C ASP A 111 18.66 -11.27 4.86
N PRO A 112 17.68 -10.40 5.21
CA PRO A 112 16.76 -10.71 6.29
C PRO A 112 15.54 -11.55 5.88
N VAL A 113 15.40 -11.94 4.59
CA VAL A 113 14.14 -12.50 4.05
C VAL A 113 13.70 -13.78 4.76
N ALA A 114 14.65 -14.61 5.18
CA ALA A 114 14.38 -15.87 5.87
C ALA A 114 13.61 -15.67 7.21
N ARG A 115 13.80 -14.52 7.87
CA ARG A 115 13.11 -14.18 9.13
C ARG A 115 11.60 -14.05 8.98
N VAL A 116 11.11 -13.88 7.74
CA VAL A 116 9.66 -13.86 7.48
C VAL A 116 9.03 -15.19 7.90
N GLY A 117 9.73 -16.31 7.70
CA GLY A 117 9.26 -17.64 8.11
C GLY A 117 9.00 -17.75 9.62
N ASP A 118 9.73 -16.99 10.44
CA ASP A 118 9.58 -16.97 11.91
C ASP A 118 8.24 -16.36 12.35
N LEU A 119 7.53 -15.67 11.45
CA LEU A 119 6.21 -15.12 11.69
C LEU A 119 5.09 -16.17 11.55
N ALA A 120 5.41 -17.36 11.03
CA ALA A 120 4.47 -18.47 11.00
C ALA A 120 3.95 -18.77 12.42
N ARG A 121 2.76 -19.37 12.48
CA ARG A 121 2.00 -19.70 13.70
C ARG A 121 1.43 -18.51 14.46
N THR A 122 1.64 -17.28 13.99
CA THR A 122 1.07 -16.06 14.57
C THR A 122 -0.43 -15.94 14.27
N THR A 123 -1.24 -15.53 15.24
CA THR A 123 -2.67 -15.24 15.03
C THR A 123 -2.87 -13.85 14.42
N LEU A 124 -3.85 -13.69 13.53
CA LEU A 124 -4.27 -12.40 12.98
C LEU A 124 -5.25 -11.69 13.94
N ASP A 125 -4.77 -11.31 15.11
CA ASP A 125 -5.51 -10.59 16.16
C ASP A 125 -5.00 -9.14 16.33
N ALA A 126 -5.53 -8.41 17.33
CA ALA A 126 -5.10 -7.05 17.65
C ALA A 126 -3.59 -6.92 17.95
N GLY A 127 -2.93 -7.98 18.40
CA GLY A 127 -1.49 -8.04 18.65
C GLY A 127 -0.64 -8.39 17.42
N PHE A 128 -1.25 -8.72 16.28
CA PHE A 128 -0.54 -9.17 15.08
C PHE A 128 0.49 -8.14 14.59
N ASN A 129 0.10 -6.88 14.47
CA ASN A 129 0.99 -5.81 14.01
C ASN A 129 2.19 -5.60 14.94
N ARG A 130 2.00 -5.80 16.25
CA ARG A 130 3.11 -5.74 17.23
C ARG A 130 4.09 -6.88 17.00
N ARG A 131 3.59 -8.12 16.87
CA ARG A 131 4.43 -9.30 16.61
C ARG A 131 5.19 -9.20 15.29
N LEU A 132 4.56 -8.68 14.24
CA LEU A 132 5.25 -8.37 12.97
C LEU A 132 6.40 -7.37 13.17
N SER A 133 6.14 -6.30 13.94
CA SER A 133 7.14 -5.28 14.24
C SER A 133 8.29 -5.85 15.05
N ASP A 134 7.99 -6.73 16.01
CA ASP A 134 8.97 -7.41 16.86
C ASP A 134 9.80 -8.46 16.08
N GLY A 135 9.24 -9.09 15.06
CA GLY A 135 9.97 -10.05 14.22
C GLY A 135 10.87 -9.39 13.18
N ILE A 136 10.29 -8.52 12.34
CA ILE A 136 10.93 -8.00 11.12
C ILE A 136 10.91 -6.46 11.01
N GLY A 137 10.54 -5.76 12.09
CA GLY A 137 10.48 -4.30 12.11
C GLY A 137 11.83 -3.63 12.20
N GLY A 138 11.91 -2.43 11.60
CA GLY A 138 13.08 -1.56 11.61
C GLY A 138 14.32 -2.23 11.02
N PRO A 139 15.48 -2.22 11.71
CA PRO A 139 16.74 -2.73 11.16
C PRO A 139 16.77 -4.26 11.01
N ARG A 140 15.74 -4.97 11.47
CA ARG A 140 15.67 -6.44 11.41
C ARG A 140 15.15 -6.98 10.08
N GLY A 141 14.52 -6.15 9.25
CA GLY A 141 13.83 -6.64 8.05
C GLY A 141 13.57 -5.58 6.99
N CYS A 142 12.86 -6.00 5.94
CA CYS A 142 12.44 -5.14 4.86
C CYS A 142 11.13 -4.41 5.24
N SER A 143 11.15 -3.07 5.20
CA SER A 143 9.96 -2.26 5.49
C SER A 143 8.80 -2.52 4.52
N HIS A 144 9.09 -2.87 3.26
CA HIS A 144 8.07 -3.22 2.27
C HIS A 144 7.37 -4.53 2.64
N ILE A 145 8.12 -5.55 3.05
CA ILE A 145 7.56 -6.83 3.50
C ILE A 145 6.76 -6.64 4.80
N LEU A 146 7.25 -5.83 5.74
CA LEU A 146 6.49 -5.48 6.94
C LEU A 146 5.15 -4.81 6.60
N THR A 147 5.16 -3.80 5.73
CA THR A 147 3.96 -3.11 5.27
C THR A 147 2.98 -4.08 4.60
N LEU A 148 3.49 -4.93 3.69
CA LEU A 148 2.67 -5.92 3.00
C LEU A 148 2.09 -6.98 3.94
N ALA A 149 2.85 -7.44 4.94
CA ALA A 149 2.38 -8.40 5.94
C ALA A 149 1.28 -7.81 6.84
N ARG A 150 1.40 -6.52 7.22
CA ARG A 150 0.34 -5.81 7.97
C ARG A 150 -0.94 -5.69 7.15
N LEU A 151 -0.81 -5.28 5.88
CA LEU A 151 -1.94 -5.20 4.95
C LEU A 151 -2.59 -6.57 4.71
N LEU A 152 -1.78 -7.62 4.58
CA LEU A 152 -2.27 -9.00 4.46
C LEU A 152 -3.13 -9.36 5.66
N GLY A 153 -2.64 -9.13 6.88
CA GLY A 153 -3.38 -9.44 8.11
C GLY A 153 -4.72 -8.70 8.20
N SER A 154 -4.73 -7.38 8.00
CA SER A 154 -5.96 -6.58 8.05
C SER A 154 -6.95 -6.99 6.95
N THR A 155 -6.44 -7.25 5.75
CA THR A 155 -7.26 -7.67 4.60
C THR A 155 -7.92 -9.03 4.84
N VAL A 156 -7.19 -10.00 5.41
CA VAL A 156 -7.76 -11.33 5.68
C VAL A 156 -8.90 -11.26 6.69
N VAL A 157 -8.71 -10.53 7.79
CA VAL A 157 -9.75 -10.35 8.81
C VAL A 157 -10.99 -9.71 8.21
N TRP A 158 -10.81 -8.56 7.54
CA TRP A 158 -11.90 -7.83 6.89
C TRP A 158 -12.65 -8.68 5.86
N ALA A 159 -11.93 -9.33 4.95
CA ALA A 159 -12.53 -10.09 3.86
C ALA A 159 -13.32 -11.28 4.38
N LEU A 160 -12.81 -12.01 5.40
CA LEU A 160 -13.50 -13.17 5.97
C LEU A 160 -14.73 -12.80 6.80
N GLU A 161 -14.67 -11.71 7.57
CA GLU A 161 -15.84 -11.21 8.29
C GLU A 161 -16.96 -10.86 7.31
N ARG A 162 -16.63 -10.15 6.22
CA ARG A 162 -17.57 -9.80 5.17
C ARG A 162 -18.08 -11.01 4.40
N ASP A 163 -17.21 -11.95 4.05
CA ASP A 163 -17.58 -13.19 3.37
C ASP A 163 -18.61 -13.99 4.17
N ARG A 164 -18.35 -14.17 5.48
CA ARG A 164 -19.27 -14.88 6.40
C ARG A 164 -20.60 -14.16 6.58
N ALA A 165 -20.58 -12.83 6.65
CA ALA A 165 -21.80 -12.05 6.79
C ALA A 165 -22.72 -12.20 5.58
N VAL A 166 -22.16 -12.38 4.38
CA VAL A 166 -22.93 -12.48 3.13
C VAL A 166 -23.28 -13.94 2.77
N HIS A 167 -22.34 -14.87 2.95
CA HIS A 167 -22.45 -16.24 2.43
C HIS A 167 -22.50 -17.32 3.53
N GLY A 168 -22.36 -16.94 4.80
CA GLY A 168 -22.27 -17.87 5.92
C GLY A 168 -20.90 -18.54 6.07
N VAL A 169 -20.74 -19.37 7.11
CA VAL A 169 -19.45 -20.02 7.46
C VAL A 169 -19.06 -21.12 6.46
N HIS A 170 -20.03 -21.72 5.78
CA HIS A 170 -19.84 -22.83 4.84
C HIS A 170 -20.39 -22.48 3.47
N ALA A 171 -19.77 -21.50 2.82
CA ALA A 171 -20.17 -21.01 1.50
C ALA A 171 -19.95 -22.02 0.34
N GLY A 172 -19.52 -23.26 0.62
CA GLY A 172 -19.32 -24.30 -0.40
C GLY A 172 -18.24 -23.98 -1.43
N ARG A 173 -17.23 -23.19 -1.04
CA ARG A 173 -16.12 -22.75 -1.91
C ARG A 173 -15.34 -23.94 -2.43
N ARG A 174 -14.98 -23.91 -3.72
CA ARG A 174 -14.13 -24.95 -4.33
C ARG A 174 -12.64 -24.63 -4.16
N PRO A 175 -11.76 -25.63 -4.18
CA PRO A 175 -10.32 -25.39 -4.21
C PRO A 175 -9.94 -24.48 -5.40
N GLY A 176 -9.05 -23.51 -5.14
CA GLY A 176 -8.61 -22.49 -6.08
C GLY A 176 -9.61 -21.36 -6.35
N GLU A 177 -10.82 -21.41 -5.77
CA GLU A 177 -11.80 -20.35 -5.95
C GLU A 177 -11.35 -19.07 -5.23
N ARG A 178 -11.29 -17.96 -5.98
CA ARG A 178 -10.98 -16.64 -5.41
C ARG A 178 -12.16 -16.16 -4.57
N ILE A 179 -11.89 -15.83 -3.32
CA ILE A 179 -12.87 -15.30 -2.37
C ILE A 179 -12.87 -13.77 -2.42
N PHE A 180 -11.67 -13.19 -2.48
CA PHE A 180 -11.50 -11.75 -2.36
C PHE A 180 -10.22 -11.28 -3.08
N ARG A 181 -10.22 -10.02 -3.53
CA ARG A 181 -9.02 -9.31 -3.97
C ARG A 181 -9.08 -7.85 -3.54
N ARG A 182 -8.01 -7.35 -2.94
CA ARG A 182 -7.77 -5.92 -2.71
C ARG A 182 -6.61 -5.45 -3.55
N ASP A 183 -6.76 -4.31 -4.20
CA ASP A 183 -5.67 -3.58 -4.82
C ASP A 183 -5.61 -2.15 -4.26
N ILE A 184 -4.42 -1.67 -3.88
CA ILE A 184 -4.17 -0.28 -3.48
C ILE A 184 -3.07 0.28 -4.38
N ILE A 185 -3.36 1.37 -5.06
CA ILE A 185 -2.40 2.08 -5.91
C ILE A 185 -2.23 3.48 -5.34
N VAL A 186 -1.00 3.89 -5.07
CA VAL A 186 -0.65 5.24 -4.66
C VAL A 186 0.32 5.85 -5.65
N ASP A 187 -0.14 6.84 -6.40
CA ASP A 187 0.70 7.65 -7.27
C ASP A 187 1.15 8.93 -6.56
N ALA A 188 2.41 9.29 -6.76
CA ALA A 188 2.98 10.51 -6.21
C ALA A 188 3.40 11.47 -7.33
N TYR A 189 3.06 12.74 -7.18
CA TYR A 189 3.38 13.82 -8.10
C TYR A 189 4.03 14.98 -7.36
N GLU A 190 4.99 15.63 -8.01
CA GLU A 190 5.46 16.96 -7.62
C GLU A 190 4.60 18.01 -8.30
N GLN A 191 4.02 18.92 -7.52
CA GLN A 191 3.18 19.99 -8.03
C GLN A 191 3.96 21.32 -8.12
N ALA A 192 3.31 22.34 -8.68
CA ALA A 192 3.84 23.70 -8.69
C ALA A 192 4.11 24.17 -7.24
N ALA A 193 5.09 25.06 -7.06
CA ALA A 193 5.59 25.52 -5.75
C ALA A 193 6.24 24.45 -4.85
N GLY A 194 6.38 23.20 -5.31
CA GLY A 194 7.13 22.15 -4.58
C GLY A 194 6.32 21.37 -3.54
N THR A 195 5.00 21.54 -3.50
CA THR A 195 4.10 20.62 -2.80
C THR A 195 4.06 19.27 -3.51
N LEU A 196 3.64 18.24 -2.80
CA LEU A 196 3.46 16.89 -3.35
C LEU A 196 1.98 16.52 -3.34
N ALA A 197 1.53 15.80 -4.35
CA ALA A 197 0.22 15.15 -4.35
C ALA A 197 0.38 13.64 -4.30
N LEU A 198 -0.25 13.01 -3.31
CA LEU A 198 -0.39 11.56 -3.20
C LEU A 198 -1.82 11.17 -3.54
N VAL A 199 -1.98 10.28 -4.52
CA VAL A 199 -3.26 9.85 -5.07
C VAL A 199 -3.44 8.37 -4.79
N ALA A 200 -4.27 8.03 -3.82
CA ALA A 200 -4.59 6.64 -3.52
C ALA A 200 -5.89 6.22 -4.19
N GLN A 201 -5.88 5.05 -4.82
CA GLN A 201 -7.06 4.34 -5.29
C GLN A 201 -7.03 2.94 -4.70
N GLN A 202 -8.13 2.53 -4.10
CA GLN A 202 -8.31 1.16 -3.63
C GLN A 202 -9.56 0.55 -4.25
N GLY A 203 -9.47 -0.75 -4.55
CA GLY A 203 -10.59 -1.57 -4.95
C GLY A 203 -10.60 -2.89 -4.17
N ASP A 204 -11.70 -3.18 -3.52
CA ASP A 204 -11.98 -4.40 -2.76
C ASP A 204 -13.06 -5.19 -3.52
N LEU A 205 -12.64 -6.23 -4.24
CA LEU A 205 -13.52 -7.12 -5.00
C LEU A 205 -13.90 -8.32 -4.13
N HIS A 206 -15.17 -8.40 -3.77
CA HIS A 206 -15.78 -9.51 -3.05
C HIS A 206 -16.47 -10.46 -4.05
N LEU A 207 -16.15 -11.75 -3.96
CA LEU A 207 -16.65 -12.73 -4.92
C LEU A 207 -17.70 -13.63 -4.28
N ALA A 208 -18.85 -13.80 -4.92
CA ALA A 208 -19.83 -14.81 -4.55
C ALA A 208 -19.33 -16.22 -4.93
N PRO A 209 -19.69 -17.27 -4.16
CA PRO A 209 -19.49 -18.64 -4.61
C PRO A 209 -20.25 -18.86 -5.92
N ALA A 210 -19.57 -19.30 -6.96
CA ALA A 210 -20.20 -19.49 -8.28
C ALA A 210 -19.53 -20.62 -9.04
N PRO A 211 -20.19 -21.31 -10.00
CA PRO A 211 -19.58 -22.41 -10.75
C PRO A 211 -18.32 -22.00 -11.54
N PRO A 212 -17.43 -22.97 -11.87
CA PRO A 212 -16.20 -22.70 -12.63
C PRO A 212 -16.45 -22.07 -14.00
N VAL A 213 -17.57 -22.45 -14.62
CA VAL A 213 -18.03 -21.92 -15.90
C VAL A 213 -19.39 -21.28 -15.68
N GLY A 214 -19.52 -20.02 -16.09
CA GLY A 214 -20.74 -19.24 -15.94
C GLY A 214 -20.47 -17.76 -16.27
N PRO A 215 -21.52 -16.94 -16.33
CA PRO A 215 -21.39 -15.50 -16.48
C PRO A 215 -20.47 -14.89 -15.41
N ALA A 216 -19.57 -13.99 -15.81
CA ALA A 216 -18.59 -13.42 -14.90
C ALA A 216 -19.23 -12.57 -13.78
N LEU A 217 -20.35 -11.89 -14.07
CA LEU A 217 -21.05 -11.06 -13.10
C LEU A 217 -21.75 -11.87 -12.01
N ASP A 218 -22.05 -13.15 -12.23
CA ASP A 218 -22.62 -14.03 -11.20
C ASP A 218 -21.64 -14.26 -10.05
N ARG A 219 -20.34 -14.00 -10.27
CA ARG A 219 -19.31 -14.05 -9.24
C ARG A 219 -19.20 -12.76 -8.44
N LEU A 220 -19.85 -11.67 -8.83
CA LEU A 220 -19.75 -10.42 -8.09
C LEU A 220 -20.64 -10.49 -6.84
N ALA A 221 -20.05 -10.48 -5.65
CA ALA A 221 -20.80 -10.20 -4.42
C ALA A 221 -20.85 -8.70 -4.15
N GLY A 222 -19.72 -8.01 -4.37
CA GLY A 222 -19.63 -6.57 -4.27
C GLY A 222 -18.26 -6.03 -4.66
N TYR A 223 -18.19 -4.71 -4.84
CA TYR A 223 -16.97 -3.98 -5.14
C TYR A 223 -16.98 -2.66 -4.35
N ASP A 224 -16.07 -2.54 -3.39
CA ASP A 224 -15.87 -1.34 -2.59
C ASP A 224 -14.67 -0.58 -3.12
N GLU A 225 -14.82 0.71 -3.34
CA GLU A 225 -13.81 1.57 -3.92
C GLU A 225 -13.54 2.76 -3.02
N ILE A 226 -12.27 3.12 -2.89
CA ILE A 226 -11.84 4.29 -2.13
C ILE A 226 -10.92 5.13 -3.01
N ARG A 227 -11.08 6.45 -2.91
CA ARG A 227 -10.18 7.44 -3.49
C ARG A 227 -9.71 8.39 -2.42
N VAL A 228 -8.42 8.67 -2.41
CA VAL A 228 -7.81 9.70 -1.56
C VAL A 228 -6.91 10.57 -2.42
N LEU A 229 -7.05 11.89 -2.27
CA LEU A 229 -6.10 12.87 -2.78
C LEU A 229 -5.55 13.64 -1.58
N ALA A 230 -4.28 13.45 -1.27
CA ALA A 230 -3.57 14.15 -0.21
C ALA A 230 -2.53 15.10 -0.80
N GLU A 231 -2.70 16.39 -0.56
CA GLU A 231 -1.67 17.41 -0.79
C GLU A 231 -0.77 17.45 0.45
N VAL A 232 0.54 17.42 0.22
CA VAL A 232 1.56 17.27 1.25
C VAL A 232 2.59 18.38 1.11
N ASP A 233 2.77 19.12 2.19
CA ASP A 233 3.79 20.15 2.28
C ASP A 233 5.18 19.52 2.37
N PHE A 234 6.13 20.10 1.65
CA PHE A 234 7.52 19.68 1.65
C PHE A 234 8.43 20.88 1.97
N PRO A 235 9.40 20.76 2.89
CA PRO A 235 9.96 19.54 3.46
C PRO A 235 9.31 19.02 4.75
N SER A 236 8.25 19.66 5.27
CA SER A 236 7.61 19.29 6.55
C SER A 236 6.96 17.90 6.55
N ARG A 237 6.58 17.38 5.37
CA ARG A 237 5.92 16.08 5.16
C ARG A 237 4.58 15.99 5.88
N THR A 238 3.83 17.08 5.87
CA THR A 238 2.54 17.19 6.54
C THR A 238 1.43 17.30 5.51
N VAL A 239 0.32 16.57 5.71
CA VAL A 239 -0.87 16.70 4.86
C VAL A 239 -1.49 18.08 5.05
N SER A 240 -1.40 18.95 4.04
CA SER A 240 -2.01 20.28 4.09
C SER A 240 -3.47 20.28 3.66
N ARG A 241 -3.82 19.40 2.73
CA ARG A 241 -5.20 19.17 2.32
C ARG A 241 -5.43 17.70 2.00
N LEU A 242 -6.62 17.20 2.33
CA LEU A 242 -7.05 15.86 1.98
C LEU A 242 -8.46 15.90 1.40
N GLN A 243 -8.71 15.07 0.39
CA GLN A 243 -10.04 14.76 -0.12
C GLN A 243 -10.17 13.24 -0.15
N LEU A 244 -11.31 12.72 0.27
CA LEU A 244 -11.57 11.29 0.23
C LEU A 244 -13.02 11.02 -0.17
N ALA A 245 -13.23 9.91 -0.88
CA ALA A 245 -14.55 9.39 -1.15
C ALA A 245 -14.55 7.87 -1.29
N GLU A 246 -15.70 7.30 -0.98
CA GLU A 246 -15.98 5.87 -1.06
C GLU A 246 -17.12 5.61 -2.03
N ARG A 247 -17.10 4.46 -2.68
CA ARG A 247 -18.20 3.99 -3.53
C ARG A 247 -18.37 2.50 -3.33
N ARG A 248 -19.61 2.05 -3.20
CA ARG A 248 -19.96 0.64 -3.04
C ARG A 248 -20.89 0.20 -4.15
N ARG A 249 -20.56 -0.92 -4.78
CA ARG A 249 -21.39 -1.64 -5.74
C ARG A 249 -21.70 -3.02 -5.17
N ASP A 250 -22.96 -3.37 -5.09
CA ASP A 250 -23.40 -4.70 -4.70
C ASP A 250 -23.83 -5.51 -5.93
N ALA A 251 -23.97 -6.83 -5.80
CA ALA A 251 -24.33 -7.74 -6.90
C ALA A 251 -25.61 -7.33 -7.67
N THR A 252 -26.57 -6.70 -7.00
CA THR A 252 -27.87 -6.28 -7.58
C THR A 252 -27.82 -4.90 -8.24
N THR A 253 -26.67 -4.21 -8.19
CA THR A 253 -26.53 -2.83 -8.64
C THR A 253 -26.51 -2.74 -10.17
N THR A 254 -27.59 -2.22 -10.75
CA THR A 254 -27.76 -2.09 -12.21
C THR A 254 -27.28 -0.76 -12.78
N VAL A 255 -27.20 0.29 -11.96
CA VAL A 255 -26.73 1.63 -12.34
C VAL A 255 -25.47 1.96 -11.55
N GLU A 256 -24.57 2.77 -12.11
CA GLU A 256 -23.35 3.17 -11.41
C GLU A 256 -23.67 3.92 -10.11
N PRO A 257 -23.20 3.43 -8.95
CA PRO A 257 -23.47 4.07 -7.67
C PRO A 257 -22.68 5.40 -7.55
N PRO A 258 -23.22 6.40 -6.82
CA PRO A 258 -22.51 7.64 -6.60
C PRO A 258 -21.34 7.47 -5.63
N TRP A 259 -20.34 8.33 -5.75
CA TRP A 259 -19.30 8.52 -4.74
C TRP A 259 -19.87 9.25 -3.52
N ARG A 260 -19.44 8.84 -2.32
CA ARG A 260 -19.76 9.46 -1.04
C ARG A 260 -18.47 10.02 -0.44
N ASP A 261 -18.40 11.33 -0.27
CA ASP A 261 -17.30 12.02 0.39
C ASP A 261 -17.50 12.11 1.91
N ASP A 262 -16.40 12.26 2.64
CA ASP A 262 -16.41 12.54 4.08
C ASP A 262 -15.51 13.76 4.37
N PRO A 263 -16.03 14.98 4.21
CA PRO A 263 -15.26 16.20 4.42
C PRO A 263 -14.86 16.39 5.90
N GLU A 264 -15.62 15.84 6.84
CA GLU A 264 -15.29 15.93 8.27
C GLU A 264 -14.06 15.08 8.61
N LEU A 265 -14.03 13.84 8.13
CA LEU A 265 -12.87 12.99 8.26
C LEU A 265 -11.66 13.57 7.52
N ALA A 266 -11.86 14.10 6.32
CA ALA A 266 -10.81 14.76 5.57
C ALA A 266 -10.21 15.95 6.35
N ALA A 267 -11.05 16.78 6.97
CA ALA A 267 -10.60 17.89 7.82
C ALA A 267 -9.84 17.42 9.07
N ARG A 268 -10.28 16.31 9.71
CA ARG A 268 -9.56 15.71 10.85
C ARG A 268 -8.15 15.23 10.50
N LEU A 269 -7.93 14.83 9.24
CA LEU A 269 -6.64 14.36 8.74
C LEU A 269 -5.73 15.47 8.23
N ALA A 270 -6.19 16.72 8.15
CA ALA A 270 -5.32 17.86 7.90
C ALA A 270 -4.28 17.99 9.04
N GLY A 271 -3.04 18.34 8.69
CA GLY A 271 -1.94 18.37 9.63
C GLY A 271 -1.39 16.99 10.03
N LEU A 272 -1.78 15.90 9.35
CA LEU A 272 -1.21 14.57 9.62
C LEU A 272 0.26 14.52 9.17
N PRO A 273 1.22 14.21 10.05
CA PRO A 273 2.60 14.00 9.62
C PRO A 273 2.74 12.66 8.89
N LEU A 274 3.50 12.64 7.80
CA LEU A 274 3.84 11.46 6.99
C LEU A 274 5.30 11.04 7.21
N GLY A 275 5.67 10.85 8.48
CA GLY A 275 7.01 10.45 8.92
C GLY A 275 6.98 9.41 10.05
N PRO A 276 8.05 9.28 10.85
CA PRO A 276 8.05 8.42 12.03
C PRO A 276 6.84 8.70 12.94
N GLY A 277 6.14 7.64 13.36
CA GLY A 277 4.94 7.75 14.19
C GLY A 277 3.62 8.07 13.44
N SER A 278 3.67 8.31 12.12
CA SER A 278 2.48 8.65 11.31
C SER A 278 1.36 7.63 11.42
N ALA A 279 1.69 6.33 11.43
CA ALA A 279 0.68 5.27 11.55
C ALA A 279 -0.07 5.35 12.89
N ALA A 280 0.63 5.54 14.00
CA ALA A 280 -0.02 5.65 15.32
C ALA A 280 -0.89 6.91 15.41
N GLU A 281 -0.40 8.03 14.87
CA GLU A 281 -1.15 9.28 14.84
C GLU A 281 -2.38 9.20 13.92
N LEU A 282 -2.26 8.55 12.77
CA LEU A 282 -3.40 8.27 11.89
C LEU A 282 -4.45 7.46 12.64
N LEU A 283 -4.06 6.30 13.22
CA LEU A 283 -4.98 5.44 13.96
C LEU A 283 -5.68 6.21 15.09
N ARG A 284 -4.94 7.00 15.87
CA ARG A 284 -5.50 7.85 16.93
C ARG A 284 -6.57 8.82 16.40
N ARG A 285 -6.38 9.41 15.22
CA ARG A 285 -7.37 10.31 14.58
C ARG A 285 -8.57 9.55 14.00
N LEU A 286 -8.34 8.32 13.53
CA LEU A 286 -9.38 7.46 12.97
C LEU A 286 -10.25 6.83 14.05
N ASP A 287 -9.71 6.42 15.20
CA ASP A 287 -10.49 5.82 16.29
C ASP A 287 -11.66 6.72 16.73
N ALA A 288 -11.45 8.05 16.72
CA ALA A 288 -12.49 9.03 17.02
C ALA A 288 -13.61 9.10 15.96
N ALA A 289 -13.38 8.58 14.75
CA ALA A 289 -14.31 8.59 13.62
C ALA A 289 -14.83 7.18 13.26
N SER A 290 -14.19 6.11 13.75
CA SER A 290 -14.51 4.70 13.47
C SER A 290 -14.72 4.38 11.98
N PRO A 291 -13.79 4.75 11.08
CA PRO A 291 -13.91 4.45 9.66
C PRO A 291 -13.84 2.94 9.40
N HIS A 292 -14.35 2.51 8.25
CA HIS A 292 -14.19 1.11 7.85
C HIS A 292 -12.70 0.77 7.63
N PRO A 293 -12.24 -0.44 8.01
CA PRO A 293 -10.84 -0.88 7.85
C PRO A 293 -10.23 -0.66 6.46
N PRO A 294 -10.96 -0.82 5.33
CA PRO A 294 -10.44 -0.52 4.00
C PRO A 294 -9.88 0.89 3.83
N LEU A 295 -10.54 1.92 4.38
CA LEU A 295 -10.08 3.32 4.27
C LEU A 295 -8.80 3.55 5.08
N GLN A 296 -8.73 2.96 6.28
CA GLN A 296 -7.54 2.99 7.11
C GLN A 296 -6.34 2.40 6.37
N ASP A 297 -6.51 1.25 5.73
CA ASP A 297 -5.44 0.58 4.98
C ASP A 297 -4.94 1.43 3.80
N ALA A 298 -5.85 2.07 3.04
CA ALA A 298 -5.48 3.01 1.99
C ALA A 298 -4.66 4.20 2.53
N LEU A 299 -5.10 4.82 3.62
CA LEU A 299 -4.43 5.97 4.25
C LEU A 299 -3.05 5.61 4.82
N LEU A 300 -2.90 4.40 5.36
CA LEU A 300 -1.61 3.90 5.86
C LEU A 300 -0.55 3.75 4.76
N MET A 301 -0.95 3.71 3.48
CA MET A 301 0.00 3.63 2.35
C MET A 301 0.59 4.99 1.95
N LEU A 302 0.06 6.11 2.43
CA LEU A 302 0.56 7.45 2.09
C LEU A 302 2.00 7.67 2.56
N ALA A 303 2.28 7.44 3.86
CA ALA A 303 3.60 7.70 4.44
C ALA A 303 4.70 6.81 3.85
N PRO A 304 4.52 5.48 3.72
CA PRO A 304 5.50 4.65 3.03
C PRO A 304 5.75 5.13 1.59
N THR A 305 4.75 5.67 0.89
CA THR A 305 4.90 6.09 -0.52
C THR A 305 5.69 7.37 -0.62
N LEU A 306 5.45 8.30 0.29
CA LEU A 306 6.26 9.51 0.43
C LEU A 306 7.73 9.18 0.70
N VAL A 307 8.03 8.19 1.55
CA VAL A 307 9.41 7.75 1.82
C VAL A 307 10.13 7.33 0.54
N GLN A 308 9.44 6.63 -0.38
CA GLN A 308 10.03 6.23 -1.66
C GLN A 308 10.27 7.40 -2.62
N CYS A 309 9.52 8.48 -2.47
CA CYS A 309 9.71 9.69 -3.27
C CYS A 309 10.94 10.50 -2.83
N LEU A 310 11.44 10.31 -1.60
CA LEU A 310 12.52 11.14 -1.04
C LEU A 310 13.81 11.06 -1.88
N ALA A 311 14.10 9.91 -2.49
CA ALA A 311 15.23 9.76 -3.40
C ALA A 311 15.10 10.70 -4.62
N ALA A 312 13.92 10.76 -5.24
CA ALA A 312 13.65 11.60 -6.40
C ALA A 312 13.62 13.11 -6.07
N LEU A 313 13.55 13.46 -4.79
CA LEU A 313 13.51 14.83 -4.25
C LEU A 313 14.83 15.24 -3.57
N ALA A 314 15.89 14.46 -3.77
CA ALA A 314 17.20 14.65 -3.15
C ALA A 314 17.75 16.08 -3.26
N ASP A 315 17.76 16.65 -4.47
CA ASP A 315 18.29 18.00 -4.71
C ASP A 315 17.54 19.07 -3.89
N ARG A 316 16.23 18.92 -3.74
CA ARG A 316 15.42 19.84 -2.92
C ARG A 316 15.68 19.66 -1.44
N LEU A 317 15.88 18.43 -0.96
CA LEU A 317 16.27 18.18 0.42
C LEU A 317 17.59 18.86 0.72
N VAL A 318 18.59 18.73 -0.17
CA VAL A 318 19.88 19.40 -0.05
C VAL A 318 19.72 20.93 -0.07
N ALA A 319 18.92 21.47 -1.00
CA ALA A 319 18.65 22.91 -1.07
C ALA A 319 17.93 23.44 0.19
N ALA A 320 17.12 22.61 0.85
CA ALA A 320 16.45 22.93 2.11
C ALA A 320 17.33 22.70 3.36
N GLY A 321 18.63 22.46 3.19
CA GLY A 321 19.58 22.31 4.29
C GLY A 321 19.78 20.88 4.80
N ALA A 322 19.25 19.85 4.12
CA ALA A 322 19.62 18.47 4.43
C ALA A 322 21.10 18.22 4.09
N ASN A 323 21.78 17.45 4.94
CA ASN A 323 23.21 17.20 4.80
C ASN A 323 23.52 16.52 3.45
N ARG A 324 24.61 16.93 2.80
CA ARG A 324 24.97 16.62 1.40
C ARG A 324 25.42 15.18 1.13
N SER A 325 25.51 14.29 2.13
CA SER A 325 26.06 12.96 1.84
C SER A 325 25.12 12.21 0.90
N LEU A 326 25.60 11.98 -0.33
CA LEU A 326 24.90 11.27 -1.40
C LEU A 326 24.43 9.87 -0.95
N ALA A 327 25.14 9.26 0.03
CA ALA A 327 24.77 7.97 0.64
C ALA A 327 23.61 8.05 1.66
N GLY A 328 23.22 9.25 2.10
CA GLY A 328 22.12 9.48 3.05
C GLY A 328 20.74 9.60 2.39
N LEU A 329 20.71 9.80 1.08
CA LEU A 329 19.49 10.01 0.31
C LEU A 329 18.83 8.66 -0.01
N GLY A 330 17.56 8.50 0.37
CA GLY A 330 16.75 7.32 0.04
C GLY A 330 16.21 6.51 1.21
N GLY A 331 16.60 6.80 2.46
CA GLY A 331 15.99 6.15 3.62
C GLY A 331 16.36 6.72 4.99
N LEU A 332 15.46 6.55 5.95
CA LEU A 332 15.67 7.02 7.33
C LEU A 332 16.51 6.00 8.11
N PRO A 333 17.38 6.43 9.04
CA PRO A 333 18.10 5.52 9.93
C PRO A 333 17.14 4.52 10.60
N ASP A 334 17.53 3.24 10.61
CA ASP A 334 16.79 2.11 11.19
C ASP A 334 15.40 1.85 10.57
N SER A 335 15.11 2.46 9.41
CA SER A 335 13.84 2.23 8.71
C SER A 335 13.71 0.84 8.07
N CYS A 336 14.83 0.20 7.72
CA CYS A 336 14.91 -1.19 7.28
C CYS A 336 16.33 -1.73 7.50
N TYR A 337 16.53 -3.03 7.25
CA TYR A 337 17.83 -3.70 7.33
C TYR A 337 18.95 -2.93 6.61
N MET A 338 18.76 -2.51 5.35
CA MET A 338 19.80 -1.78 4.61
C MET A 338 20.13 -0.40 5.22
N TRP A 339 19.20 0.19 5.95
CA TRP A 339 19.35 1.51 6.56
C TRP A 339 19.64 1.48 8.07
N ARG A 340 20.00 0.31 8.62
CA ARG A 340 20.42 0.17 10.02
C ARG A 340 21.69 0.99 10.30
N ARG A 341 21.78 1.59 11.48
CA ARG A 341 22.89 2.50 11.85
C ARG A 341 24.29 1.86 11.79
N ASP A 342 24.37 0.57 12.03
CA ASP A 342 25.57 -0.25 12.01
C ASP A 342 25.78 -0.99 10.67
N GLY A 343 25.01 -0.64 9.64
CA GLY A 343 25.08 -1.26 8.31
C GLY A 343 26.11 -0.61 7.39
N ALA A 344 26.39 -1.27 6.26
CA ALA A 344 27.37 -0.77 5.28
C ALA A 344 26.98 0.59 4.69
N LEU A 345 25.70 0.78 4.35
CA LEU A 345 25.21 2.05 3.82
C LEU A 345 25.33 3.19 4.82
N ALA A 346 25.14 2.92 6.12
CA ALA A 346 25.27 3.93 7.17
C ALA A 346 26.74 4.33 7.39
N ARG A 347 27.68 3.38 7.32
CA ARG A 347 29.12 3.68 7.38
C ARG A 347 29.56 4.57 6.20
N GLY A 348 28.99 4.36 5.02
CA GLY A 348 29.22 5.20 3.85
C GLY A 348 28.66 6.63 3.94
N ARG A 349 27.82 6.95 4.94
CA ARG A 349 27.25 8.30 5.15
C ARG A 349 28.22 9.27 5.84
N GLY A 350 29.23 8.77 6.52
CA GLY A 350 30.16 9.55 7.35
C GLY A 350 31.51 9.85 6.70
N GLY A 351 31.67 9.56 5.41
CA GLY A 351 32.87 9.88 4.62
C GLY A 351 32.77 11.22 3.92
#